data_AF-A0ABD5EJT5-F1
#
_entry.id   AF-A0ABD5EJT5-F1
#
_cell.length_a   1.000
_cell.length_b   1.000
_cell.length_c   1.000
_cell.angle_alpha   90.00
_cell.angle_beta   90.00
_cell.angle_gamma   90.00
#
_symmetry.space_group_name_H-M   'P 1'
#
loop_
_entity.id
_entity.type
_entity.pdbx_description
1 polymer ?
#
loop_
_entity_poly.entity_id
_entity_poly.type
_entity_poly.pdbx_seq_one_letter_code
_entity_poly.pdbx_strand_id
1 'polypeptide(L)'
;MSEWSVAEPAKLTFDEPVRELQVRVVNGTVNVMGTEEGSARCEITEVEGPPLVVTQRDGVLTVAYEDLTWKGFLSWLDHRSRRRSAVVSLAVPAATRVEVGVVGAAAVVSGIDGPTEVKGVSGDTTLVGCTGAVRADTVSGNLEAQSLSGDLRFHSVSGDLTVVEGAGPSVRAESVSGSMIVDLDPAGRPTDIGLTSVSGEIAIRLPHPADARVEANTASGSVSNAFEDLRVGGQWGAKRITGRLGTGQGSLKATTVSGSIALLRRPPAEEEPWEREPGAPVDGAPEGPGDNSPSGPADGGGDDPDERASDAPDGAAPDGPSDGPTGGPTDKKVL
;
A
#
# COMPACT_ATOMS: atom_id res chain seq x y z
N MET A 1 -23.90 -1.04 18.78
CA MET A 1 -23.74 0.23 18.04
C MET A 1 -22.89 1.11 18.90
N SER A 2 -21.69 1.40 18.41
CA SER A 2 -20.70 2.20 19.12
C SER A 2 -20.24 3.29 18.18
N GLU A 3 -20.15 4.52 18.70
CA GLU A 3 -19.84 5.72 17.93
C GLU A 3 -18.87 6.58 18.74
N TRP A 4 -17.85 7.10 18.06
CA TRP A 4 -16.81 7.95 18.63
C TRP A 4 -16.57 9.14 17.71
N SER A 5 -16.52 10.34 18.29
CA SER A 5 -16.06 11.55 17.63
C SER A 5 -14.62 11.83 18.05
N VAL A 6 -13.70 11.76 17.09
CA VAL A 6 -12.24 11.78 17.31
C VAL A 6 -11.68 13.10 16.81
N ALA A 7 -11.46 14.05 17.72
CA ALA A 7 -10.86 15.35 17.45
C ALA A 7 -9.36 15.43 17.79
N GLU A 8 -8.85 14.43 18.52
CA GLU A 8 -7.47 14.32 19.00
C GLU A 8 -6.97 12.88 18.78
N PRO A 9 -5.65 12.61 18.83
CA PRO A 9 -5.12 11.27 18.59
C PRO A 9 -5.71 10.21 19.52
N ALA A 10 -6.14 9.08 18.95
CA ALA A 10 -6.91 8.05 19.65
C ALA A 10 -6.56 6.64 19.17
N LYS A 11 -6.67 5.66 20.08
CA LYS A 11 -6.58 4.23 19.79
C LYS A 11 -7.90 3.56 20.19
N LEU A 12 -8.53 2.88 19.24
CA LEU A 12 -9.81 2.18 19.40
C LEU A 12 -9.59 0.69 19.08
N THR A 13 -10.21 -0.19 19.86
CA THR A 13 -10.25 -1.64 19.64
C THR A 13 -11.69 -2.08 19.57
N PHE A 14 -12.00 -3.04 18.69
CA PHE A 14 -13.35 -3.49 18.41
C PHE A 14 -13.48 -4.99 18.69
N ASP A 15 -14.19 -5.33 19.77
CA ASP A 15 -14.42 -6.71 20.20
C ASP A 15 -15.52 -7.41 19.35
N GLU A 16 -16.46 -6.65 18.78
CA GLU A 16 -17.42 -7.18 17.81
C GLU A 16 -16.72 -7.44 16.46
N PRO A 17 -16.99 -8.56 15.76
CA PRO A 17 -16.34 -8.88 14.48
C PRO A 17 -16.59 -7.85 13.37
N VAL A 18 -15.51 -7.38 12.73
CA VAL A 18 -15.57 -6.47 11.57
C VAL A 18 -15.53 -7.27 10.27
N ARG A 19 -16.65 -7.27 9.54
CA ARG A 19 -16.81 -7.93 8.23
C ARG A 19 -16.59 -6.97 7.07
N GLU A 20 -16.86 -5.67 7.28
CA GLU A 20 -16.68 -4.63 6.28
C GLU A 20 -16.05 -3.39 6.93
N LEU A 21 -15.08 -2.80 6.24
CA LEU A 21 -14.40 -1.57 6.61
C LEU A 21 -14.67 -0.51 5.54
N GLN A 22 -15.18 0.66 5.94
CA GLN A 22 -15.35 1.83 5.08
C GLN A 22 -14.53 3.01 5.63
N VAL A 23 -13.54 3.50 4.88
CA VAL A 23 -12.71 4.65 5.28
C VAL A 23 -12.88 5.79 4.29
N ARG A 24 -13.07 7.04 4.75
CA ARG A 24 -13.18 8.22 3.87
C ARG A 24 -12.41 9.40 4.48
N VAL A 25 -11.27 9.75 3.89
CA VAL A 25 -10.31 10.73 4.45
C VAL A 25 -9.91 11.76 3.39
N VAL A 26 -9.61 12.97 3.86
CA VAL A 26 -9.23 14.14 3.09
C VAL A 26 -7.87 14.62 3.59
N ASN A 27 -6.83 14.53 2.74
CA ASN A 27 -5.42 14.75 3.07
C ASN A 27 -4.87 13.84 4.19
N GLY A 28 -3.54 13.74 4.27
CA GLY A 28 -2.87 12.83 5.21
C GLY A 28 -2.71 11.42 4.65
N THR A 29 -3.02 10.39 5.43
CA THR A 29 -2.74 8.99 5.06
C THR A 29 -3.76 8.02 5.66
N VAL A 30 -4.15 7.01 4.88
CA VAL A 30 -4.92 5.85 5.31
C VAL A 30 -4.09 4.59 5.12
N ASN A 31 -3.76 3.90 6.21
CA ASN A 31 -3.14 2.58 6.19
C ASN A 31 -4.18 1.53 6.62
N VAL A 32 -4.36 0.47 5.83
CA VAL A 32 -5.19 -0.69 6.16
C VAL A 32 -4.34 -1.94 6.04
N MET A 33 -4.27 -2.72 7.12
CA MET A 33 -3.54 -3.98 7.19
C MET A 33 -4.49 -5.10 7.58
N GLY A 34 -4.54 -6.15 6.75
CA GLY A 34 -5.15 -7.42 7.10
C GLY A 34 -4.28 -8.20 8.08
N THR A 35 -4.92 -8.84 9.05
CA THR A 35 -4.27 -9.64 10.08
C THR A 35 -5.00 -10.97 10.28
N GLU A 36 -4.31 -11.95 10.88
CA GLU A 36 -4.91 -13.21 11.33
C GLU A 36 -5.70 -13.05 12.65
N GLU A 37 -5.62 -11.88 13.28
CA GLU A 37 -6.34 -11.58 14.52
C GLU A 37 -7.83 -11.31 14.26
N GLY A 38 -8.71 -11.84 15.13
CA GLY A 38 -10.16 -11.68 14.96
C GLY A 38 -10.73 -10.32 15.34
N SER A 39 -9.99 -9.49 16.08
CA SER A 39 -10.40 -8.16 16.56
C SER A 39 -9.80 -7.05 15.69
N ALA A 40 -10.61 -6.07 15.31
CA ALA A 40 -10.09 -4.89 14.62
C ALA A 40 -9.50 -3.87 15.58
N ARG A 41 -8.54 -3.06 15.09
CA ARG A 41 -7.97 -1.90 15.78
C ARG A 41 -7.90 -0.71 14.84
N CYS A 42 -8.17 0.48 15.36
CA CYS A 42 -8.03 1.75 14.65
C CYS A 42 -7.17 2.68 15.48
N GLU A 43 -6.10 3.19 14.90
CA GLU A 43 -5.23 4.21 15.48
C GLU A 43 -5.26 5.45 14.60
N ILE A 44 -5.65 6.57 15.19
CA ILE A 44 -5.68 7.88 14.56
C ILE A 44 -4.59 8.69 15.25
N THR A 45 -3.47 8.96 14.55
CA THR A 45 -2.30 9.63 15.15
C THR A 45 -2.29 11.13 14.95
N GLU A 46 -3.03 11.62 13.96
CA GLU A 46 -3.16 13.05 13.64
C GLU A 46 -4.59 13.33 13.15
N VAL A 47 -5.18 14.43 13.63
CA VAL A 47 -6.41 15.03 13.08
C VAL A 47 -6.23 16.55 13.07
N GLU A 48 -6.30 17.16 11.89
CA GLU A 48 -6.50 18.61 11.74
C GLU A 48 -7.92 18.85 11.23
N GLY A 49 -8.59 19.90 11.72
CA GLY A 49 -9.91 20.32 11.25
C GLY A 49 -11.09 19.68 12.02
N PRO A 50 -12.20 19.31 11.35
CA PRO A 50 -13.33 18.63 11.98
C PRO A 50 -12.93 17.25 12.54
N PRO A 51 -13.63 16.71 13.56
CA PRO A 51 -13.37 15.38 14.06
C PRO A 51 -13.69 14.30 13.01
N LEU A 52 -12.96 13.18 13.07
CA LEU A 52 -13.37 11.94 12.42
C LEU A 52 -14.47 11.27 13.24
N VAL A 53 -15.51 10.80 12.56
CA VAL A 53 -16.55 9.96 13.14
C VAL A 53 -16.18 8.50 12.87
N VAL A 54 -16.01 7.73 13.95
CA VAL A 54 -15.81 6.29 13.90
C VAL A 54 -17.09 5.62 14.37
N THR A 55 -17.63 4.68 13.60
CA THR A 55 -18.82 3.90 14.00
C THR A 55 -18.62 2.42 13.77
N GLN A 56 -19.14 1.60 14.69
CA GLN A 56 -19.31 0.17 14.49
C GLN A 56 -20.78 -0.21 14.60
N ARG A 57 -21.31 -0.83 13.54
CA ARG A 57 -22.71 -1.25 13.44
C ARG A 57 -22.83 -2.49 12.54
N ASP A 58 -23.52 -3.52 13.02
CA ASP A 58 -23.92 -4.70 12.24
C ASP A 58 -22.75 -5.42 11.53
N GLY A 59 -21.53 -5.28 12.07
CA GLY A 59 -20.27 -5.80 11.51
C GLY A 59 -19.57 -4.88 10.51
N VAL A 60 -20.09 -3.68 10.28
CA VAL A 60 -19.46 -2.62 9.47
C VAL A 60 -18.74 -1.63 10.40
N LEU A 61 -17.45 -1.42 10.16
CA LEU A 61 -16.64 -0.36 10.76
C LEU A 61 -16.50 0.79 9.77
N THR A 62 -16.92 2.00 10.13
CA THR A 62 -16.75 3.20 9.30
C THR A 62 -15.84 4.20 10.01
N VAL A 63 -14.89 4.79 9.27
CA VAL A 63 -14.04 5.92 9.70
C VAL A 63 -14.14 7.02 8.66
N ALA A 64 -14.85 8.11 8.95
CA ALA A 64 -15.09 9.19 7.98
C ALA A 64 -15.33 10.53 8.66
N TYR A 65 -15.14 11.64 7.94
CA TYR A 65 -15.73 12.92 8.37
C TYR A 65 -17.26 12.90 8.18
N GLU A 66 -18.00 13.55 9.09
CA GLU A 66 -19.47 13.59 9.12
C GLU A 66 -20.10 14.10 7.80
N ASP A 67 -19.44 15.05 7.13
CA ASP A 67 -19.91 15.65 5.87
C ASP A 67 -19.63 14.80 4.62
N LEU A 68 -18.77 13.77 4.73
CA LEU A 68 -18.31 12.94 3.61
C LEU A 68 -19.13 11.66 3.41
N THR A 69 -20.37 11.87 2.95
CA THR A 69 -21.17 10.80 2.35
C THR A 69 -20.58 10.35 1.00
N TRP A 70 -20.83 9.11 0.58
CA TRP A 70 -20.36 8.56 -0.70
C TRP A 70 -20.83 9.36 -1.93
N LYS A 71 -22.00 10.01 -1.84
CA LYS A 71 -22.49 10.94 -2.88
C LYS A 71 -21.79 12.30 -2.82
N GLY A 72 -21.41 12.78 -1.63
CA GLY A 72 -20.66 14.02 -1.43
C GLY A 72 -19.20 13.94 -1.88
N PHE A 73 -18.57 12.77 -1.74
CA PHE A 73 -17.19 12.48 -2.16
C PHE A 73 -16.94 12.84 -3.64
N LEU A 74 -17.87 12.48 -4.53
CA LEU A 74 -17.81 12.80 -5.97
C LEU A 74 -18.07 14.29 -6.28
N SER A 75 -18.55 15.06 -5.31
CA SER A 75 -19.01 16.45 -5.47
C SER A 75 -18.08 17.49 -4.79
N TRP A 76 -16.89 17.08 -4.35
CA TRP A 76 -16.00 17.83 -3.44
C TRP A 76 -15.35 19.13 -3.98
N LEU A 77 -15.89 19.72 -5.05
CA LEU A 77 -15.43 20.96 -5.71
C LEU A 77 -15.61 22.26 -4.88
N ASP A 78 -15.85 22.18 -3.57
CA ASP A 78 -16.05 23.36 -2.72
C ASP A 78 -14.72 23.97 -2.28
N HIS A 79 -14.45 25.21 -2.71
CA HIS A 79 -13.25 26.00 -2.43
C HIS A 79 -13.11 26.45 -0.95
N ARG A 80 -13.83 25.81 -0.04
CA ARG A 80 -13.95 26.16 1.39
C ARG A 80 -13.41 25.07 2.33
N SER A 81 -12.59 24.16 1.81
CA SER A 81 -11.88 23.19 2.64
C SER A 81 -10.95 23.92 3.61
N ARG A 82 -11.41 24.10 4.85
CA ARG A 82 -10.56 24.29 6.02
C ARG A 82 -9.48 23.21 5.98
N ARG A 83 -8.26 23.53 6.44
CA ARG A 83 -7.21 22.53 6.62
C ARG A 83 -7.78 21.37 7.42
N ARG A 84 -7.98 20.25 6.71
CA ARG A 84 -8.38 18.97 7.27
C ARG A 84 -7.39 17.95 6.74
N SER A 85 -6.91 17.12 7.65
CA SER A 85 -5.90 16.09 7.44
C SER A 85 -6.16 15.03 8.51
N ALA A 86 -5.94 13.76 8.17
CA ALA A 86 -5.88 12.73 9.19
C ALA A 86 -4.87 11.65 8.81
N VAL A 87 -4.21 11.09 9.83
CA VAL A 87 -3.40 9.88 9.69
C VAL A 87 -4.10 8.75 10.43
N VAL A 88 -4.64 7.81 9.66
CA VAL A 88 -5.48 6.70 10.14
C VAL A 88 -4.79 5.39 9.79
N SER A 89 -4.58 4.53 10.79
CA SER A 89 -4.03 3.19 10.63
C SER A 89 -5.00 2.16 11.19
N LEU A 90 -5.38 1.18 10.38
CA LEU A 90 -6.40 0.18 10.69
C LEU A 90 -5.81 -1.22 10.55
N ALA A 91 -5.93 -2.03 11.60
CA ALA A 91 -5.71 -3.47 11.54
C ALA A 91 -7.09 -4.15 11.56
N VAL A 92 -7.37 -5.00 10.57
CA VAL A 92 -8.65 -5.72 10.44
C VAL A 92 -8.39 -7.19 10.11
N PRO A 93 -9.33 -8.11 10.38
CA PRO A 93 -9.22 -9.49 9.90
C PRO A 93 -8.99 -9.53 8.39
N ALA A 94 -8.07 -10.37 7.89
CA ALA A 94 -7.70 -10.40 6.46
C ALA A 94 -8.91 -10.64 5.52
N ALA A 95 -9.92 -11.39 5.97
CA ALA A 95 -11.15 -11.66 5.22
C ALA A 95 -12.16 -10.47 5.15
N THR A 96 -11.88 -9.33 5.80
CA THR A 96 -12.75 -8.14 5.79
C THR A 96 -12.88 -7.55 4.38
N ARG A 97 -14.10 -7.19 3.97
CA ARG A 97 -14.33 -6.36 2.76
C ARG A 97 -13.85 -4.94 3.05
N VAL A 98 -12.98 -4.39 2.21
CA VAL A 98 -12.37 -3.05 2.41
C VAL A 98 -12.83 -2.07 1.34
N GLU A 99 -13.33 -0.91 1.75
CA GLU A 99 -13.68 0.23 0.91
C GLU A 99 -12.94 1.49 1.40
N VAL A 100 -12.07 2.08 0.57
CA VAL A 100 -11.26 3.26 0.93
C VAL A 100 -11.50 4.42 -0.05
N GLY A 101 -12.00 5.54 0.46
CA GLY A 101 -12.23 6.81 -0.24
C GLY A 101 -11.15 7.84 0.07
N VAL A 102 -10.13 7.84 -0.79
CA VAL A 102 -9.00 8.78 -0.99
C VAL A 102 -9.25 10.15 -1.64
N VAL A 103 -9.18 11.29 -0.95
CA VAL A 103 -8.93 12.58 -1.64
C VAL A 103 -7.78 13.36 -1.00
N GLY A 104 -6.75 13.72 -1.77
CA GLY A 104 -5.52 14.38 -1.25
C GLY A 104 -4.68 13.56 -0.24
N ALA A 105 -5.20 12.45 0.28
CA ALA A 105 -4.49 11.53 1.17
C ALA A 105 -3.91 10.36 0.38
N ALA A 106 -2.79 9.81 0.84
CA ALA A 106 -2.28 8.53 0.36
C ALA A 106 -3.09 7.37 0.97
N ALA A 107 -3.25 6.26 0.22
CA ALA A 107 -3.85 5.03 0.73
C ALA A 107 -2.90 3.84 0.55
N VAL A 108 -2.64 3.11 1.63
CA VAL A 108 -1.92 1.84 1.63
C VAL A 108 -2.86 0.76 2.13
N VAL A 109 -3.10 -0.28 1.33
CA VAL A 109 -3.89 -1.45 1.72
C VAL A 109 -3.05 -2.71 1.54
N SER A 110 -2.85 -3.49 2.60
CA SER A 110 -2.01 -4.68 2.58
C SER A 110 -2.66 -5.90 3.23
N GLY A 111 -2.39 -7.09 2.69
CA GLY A 111 -2.75 -8.38 3.31
C GLY A 111 -4.25 -8.68 3.40
N ILE A 112 -5.07 -8.16 2.49
CA ILE A 112 -6.54 -8.34 2.49
C ILE A 112 -6.95 -9.46 1.52
N ASP A 113 -7.55 -10.53 2.07
CA ASP A 113 -8.16 -11.64 1.33
C ASP A 113 -9.62 -11.34 0.93
N GLY A 114 -10.26 -10.40 1.63
CA GLY A 114 -11.59 -9.90 1.28
C GLY A 114 -11.60 -9.07 -0.02
N PRO A 115 -12.78 -8.75 -0.57
CA PRO A 115 -12.89 -7.82 -1.70
C PRO A 115 -12.42 -6.42 -1.29
N THR A 116 -11.55 -5.82 -2.10
CA THR A 116 -10.93 -4.51 -1.85
C THR A 116 -11.33 -3.51 -2.94
N GLU A 117 -11.89 -2.37 -2.53
CA GLU A 117 -12.27 -1.27 -3.41
C GLU A 117 -11.61 0.04 -2.94
N VAL A 118 -10.75 0.64 -3.77
CA VAL A 118 -10.09 1.93 -3.45
C VAL A 118 -10.43 2.99 -4.49
N LYS A 119 -10.73 4.21 -4.03
CA LYS A 119 -11.05 5.36 -4.87
C LYS A 119 -10.19 6.54 -4.48
N GLY A 120 -9.19 6.87 -5.30
CA GLY A 120 -8.23 7.94 -5.07
C GLY A 120 -8.43 9.12 -6.03
N VAL A 121 -8.40 10.36 -5.57
CA VAL A 121 -8.42 11.52 -6.49
C VAL A 121 -7.02 12.06 -6.77
N SER A 122 -6.24 12.38 -5.74
CA SER A 122 -4.95 13.10 -5.93
C SER A 122 -3.81 12.66 -5.02
N GLY A 123 -4.03 11.69 -4.15
CA GLY A 123 -2.96 11.02 -3.41
C GLY A 123 -2.75 9.60 -3.95
N ASP A 124 -1.51 9.10 -3.81
CA ASP A 124 -1.10 7.82 -4.36
C ASP A 124 -1.76 6.64 -3.62
N THR A 125 -1.92 5.52 -4.33
CA THR A 125 -2.54 4.30 -3.83
C THR A 125 -1.59 3.13 -3.98
N THR A 126 -1.29 2.45 -2.87
CA THR A 126 -0.42 1.27 -2.82
C THR A 126 -1.22 0.06 -2.32
N LEU A 127 -1.24 -1.02 -3.10
CA LEU A 127 -1.95 -2.27 -2.81
C LEU A 127 -0.94 -3.42 -2.75
N VAL A 128 -0.84 -4.13 -1.63
CA VAL A 128 0.18 -5.18 -1.45
C VAL A 128 -0.44 -6.48 -0.95
N GLY A 129 -0.19 -7.60 -1.62
CA GLY A 129 -0.58 -8.93 -1.11
C GLY A 129 -2.09 -9.10 -0.86
N CYS A 130 -2.94 -8.48 -1.68
CA CYS A 130 -4.39 -8.70 -1.60
C CYS A 130 -4.80 -9.87 -2.50
N THR A 131 -5.62 -10.80 -1.99
CA THR A 131 -5.97 -12.07 -2.66
C THR A 131 -7.45 -12.18 -3.09
N GLY A 132 -8.27 -11.21 -2.65
CA GLY A 132 -9.67 -11.07 -3.06
C GLY A 132 -9.85 -10.39 -4.42
N ALA A 133 -11.10 -10.11 -4.79
CA ALA A 133 -11.37 -9.26 -5.95
C ALA A 133 -10.94 -7.81 -5.65
N VAL A 134 -10.09 -7.23 -6.50
CA VAL A 134 -9.54 -5.88 -6.32
C VAL A 134 -10.11 -4.94 -7.39
N ARG A 135 -10.70 -3.83 -6.94
CA ARG A 135 -11.02 -2.68 -7.79
C ARG A 135 -10.29 -1.45 -7.26
N ALA A 136 -9.62 -0.71 -8.14
CA ALA A 136 -9.15 0.62 -7.80
C ALA A 136 -9.40 1.62 -8.92
N ASP A 137 -9.89 2.80 -8.54
CA ASP A 137 -10.20 3.92 -9.43
C ASP A 137 -9.40 5.15 -8.96
N THR A 138 -8.44 5.62 -9.75
CA THR A 138 -7.66 6.84 -9.48
C THR A 138 -7.91 7.94 -10.51
N VAL A 139 -7.75 9.21 -10.11
CA VAL A 139 -7.77 10.34 -11.06
C VAL A 139 -6.35 10.79 -11.38
N SER A 140 -5.61 11.34 -10.43
CA SER A 140 -4.27 11.89 -10.64
C SER A 140 -3.19 11.37 -9.70
N GLY A 141 -3.54 10.62 -8.66
CA GLY A 141 -2.57 9.84 -7.88
C GLY A 141 -2.14 8.58 -8.62
N ASN A 142 -0.89 8.17 -8.45
CA ASN A 142 -0.35 6.95 -9.02
C ASN A 142 -0.94 5.72 -8.30
N LEU A 143 -0.97 4.59 -9.01
CA LEU A 143 -1.35 3.31 -8.41
C LEU A 143 -0.21 2.30 -8.54
N GLU A 144 0.22 1.81 -7.39
CA GLU A 144 1.18 0.72 -7.26
C GLU A 144 0.49 -0.52 -6.68
N ALA A 145 0.61 -1.65 -7.36
CA ALA A 145 -0.01 -2.91 -7.01
C ALA A 145 1.05 -4.01 -7.02
N GLN A 146 1.28 -4.67 -5.88
CA GLN A 146 2.30 -5.70 -5.73
C GLN A 146 1.72 -7.02 -5.20
N SER A 147 2.07 -8.13 -5.86
CA SER A 147 1.73 -9.51 -5.46
C SER A 147 0.21 -9.68 -5.22
N LEU A 148 -0.60 -9.14 -6.13
CA LEU A 148 -2.06 -9.20 -6.06
C LEU A 148 -2.59 -10.43 -6.79
N SER A 149 -3.57 -11.12 -6.21
CA SER A 149 -4.26 -12.23 -6.86
C SER A 149 -5.77 -12.05 -6.85
N GLY A 150 -6.46 -12.44 -7.93
CA GLY A 150 -7.93 -12.40 -8.00
C GLY A 150 -8.48 -11.89 -9.33
N ASP A 151 -9.67 -11.28 -9.29
CA ASP A 151 -10.20 -10.48 -10.40
C ASP A 151 -9.76 -9.03 -10.18
N LEU A 152 -8.76 -8.59 -10.96
CA LEU A 152 -8.09 -7.29 -10.79
C LEU A 152 -8.63 -6.27 -11.80
N ARG A 153 -9.14 -5.13 -11.32
CA ARG A 153 -9.66 -4.03 -12.15
C ARG A 153 -9.09 -2.67 -11.71
N PHE A 154 -8.39 -2.01 -12.62
CA PHE A 154 -7.80 -0.69 -12.41
C PHE A 154 -8.37 0.32 -13.41
N HIS A 155 -8.71 1.53 -12.96
CA HIS A 155 -8.99 2.66 -13.83
C HIS A 155 -8.20 3.86 -13.33
N SER A 156 -7.45 4.53 -14.22
CA SER A 156 -6.76 5.80 -13.95
C SER A 156 -7.22 6.85 -14.97
N VAL A 157 -7.11 8.13 -14.63
CA VAL A 157 -7.23 9.21 -15.62
C VAL A 157 -5.82 9.64 -16.07
N SER A 158 -5.02 10.18 -15.14
CA SER A 158 -3.70 10.75 -15.43
C SER A 158 -2.55 10.20 -14.58
N GLY A 159 -2.82 9.46 -13.50
CA GLY A 159 -1.77 8.81 -12.69
C GLY A 159 -1.23 7.55 -13.37
N ASP A 160 0.03 7.23 -13.16
CA ASP A 160 0.63 6.01 -13.70
C ASP A 160 0.16 4.76 -12.92
N LEU A 161 0.07 3.63 -13.59
CA LEU A 161 -0.29 2.32 -13.04
C LEU A 161 0.89 1.37 -13.15
N THR A 162 1.37 0.88 -12.00
CA THR A 162 2.37 -0.19 -11.93
C THR A 162 1.78 -1.39 -11.21
N VAL A 163 1.72 -2.53 -11.91
CA VAL A 163 1.36 -3.84 -11.36
C VAL A 163 2.58 -4.76 -11.43
N VAL A 164 3.01 -5.27 -10.28
CA VAL A 164 4.10 -6.25 -10.13
C VAL A 164 3.51 -7.53 -9.55
N GLU A 165 3.79 -8.67 -10.17
CA GLU A 165 3.28 -9.98 -9.73
C GLU A 165 1.75 -10.03 -9.65
N GLY A 166 1.08 -9.50 -10.68
CA GLY A 166 -0.36 -9.67 -10.84
C GLY A 166 -0.72 -11.10 -11.24
N ALA A 167 -1.63 -11.73 -10.51
CA ALA A 167 -2.10 -13.10 -10.72
C ALA A 167 -3.64 -13.18 -10.76
N GLY A 168 -4.17 -14.23 -11.40
CA GLY A 168 -5.60 -14.56 -11.35
C GLY A 168 -6.25 -14.80 -12.72
N PRO A 169 -7.58 -15.01 -12.78
CA PRO A 169 -8.30 -15.27 -14.03
C PRO A 169 -8.48 -14.01 -14.91
N SER A 170 -8.41 -12.81 -14.34
CA SER A 170 -8.80 -11.55 -14.98
C SER A 170 -7.91 -10.41 -14.49
N VAL A 171 -7.25 -9.73 -15.43
CA VAL A 171 -6.50 -8.49 -15.16
C VAL A 171 -6.92 -7.43 -16.17
N ARG A 172 -7.65 -6.42 -15.71
CA ARG A 172 -8.16 -5.34 -16.55
C ARG A 172 -7.64 -3.99 -16.07
N ALA A 173 -7.13 -3.18 -16.97
CA ALA A 173 -6.71 -1.82 -16.68
C ALA A 173 -7.16 -0.84 -17.77
N GLU A 174 -7.65 0.32 -17.36
CA GLU A 174 -8.04 1.42 -18.24
C GLU A 174 -7.34 2.72 -17.81
N SER A 175 -6.84 3.51 -18.77
CA SER A 175 -6.19 4.81 -18.53
C SER A 175 -6.60 5.81 -19.62
N VAL A 176 -6.55 7.11 -19.32
CA VAL A 176 -6.60 8.14 -20.36
C VAL A 176 -5.18 8.49 -20.79
N SER A 177 -4.35 9.02 -19.90
CA SER A 177 -3.00 9.50 -20.22
C SER A 177 -1.87 8.89 -19.41
N GLY A 178 -2.14 8.30 -18.24
CA GLY A 178 -1.13 7.62 -17.42
C GLY A 178 -0.60 6.35 -18.09
N SER A 179 0.67 6.06 -17.87
CA SER A 179 1.38 4.87 -18.34
C SER A 179 0.96 3.63 -17.57
N MET A 180 0.98 2.47 -18.21
CA MET A 180 0.75 1.17 -17.57
C MET A 180 2.00 0.31 -17.67
N ILE A 181 2.50 -0.15 -16.53
CA ILE A 181 3.50 -1.21 -16.44
C ILE A 181 2.81 -2.40 -15.76
N VAL A 182 2.67 -3.52 -16.47
CA VAL A 182 2.01 -4.73 -15.96
C VAL A 182 2.94 -5.91 -16.08
N ASP A 183 3.44 -6.39 -14.95
CA ASP A 183 4.19 -7.62 -14.81
C ASP A 183 3.33 -8.70 -14.15
N LEU A 184 3.18 -9.82 -14.83
CA LEU A 184 2.33 -10.92 -14.39
C LEU A 184 3.14 -12.04 -13.76
N ASP A 185 2.55 -12.65 -12.73
CA ASP A 185 3.09 -13.85 -12.09
C ASP A 185 2.86 -15.10 -12.97
N PRO A 186 3.85 -15.98 -13.17
CA PRO A 186 3.68 -17.32 -13.75
C PRO A 186 2.81 -18.28 -12.91
N ALA A 187 1.60 -17.87 -12.51
CA ALA A 187 0.67 -18.66 -11.70
C ALA A 187 0.12 -19.96 -12.36
N GLY A 188 0.66 -20.37 -13.52
CA GLY A 188 0.35 -21.62 -14.23
C GLY A 188 -1.07 -21.72 -14.79
N ARG A 189 -1.87 -20.64 -14.72
CA ARG A 189 -3.29 -20.62 -15.10
C ARG A 189 -3.52 -19.70 -16.29
N PRO A 190 -4.54 -19.98 -17.14
CA PRO A 190 -4.98 -19.04 -18.16
C PRO A 190 -5.52 -17.76 -17.53
N THR A 191 -5.01 -16.61 -17.95
CA THR A 191 -5.47 -15.27 -17.54
C THR A 191 -6.04 -14.53 -18.75
N ASP A 192 -7.14 -13.81 -18.54
CA ASP A 192 -7.68 -12.85 -19.50
C ASP A 192 -7.19 -11.43 -19.14
N ILE A 193 -6.32 -10.88 -19.98
CA ILE A 193 -5.63 -9.61 -19.77
C ILE A 193 -6.20 -8.58 -20.76
N GLY A 194 -6.77 -7.49 -20.24
CA GLY A 194 -7.37 -6.42 -21.04
C GLY A 194 -6.86 -5.04 -20.62
N LEU A 195 -5.92 -4.46 -21.37
CA LEU A 195 -5.35 -3.15 -21.10
C LEU A 195 -5.78 -2.14 -22.16
N THR A 196 -6.35 -1.00 -21.75
CA THR A 196 -6.79 0.06 -22.67
C THR A 196 -6.27 1.42 -22.22
N SER A 197 -5.67 2.19 -23.14
CA SER A 197 -5.26 3.57 -22.92
C SER A 197 -5.72 4.48 -24.06
N VAL A 198 -5.70 5.80 -23.88
CA VAL A 198 -5.86 6.75 -24.99
C VAL A 198 -4.49 7.22 -25.46
N SER A 199 -3.70 7.84 -24.59
CA SER A 199 -2.38 8.37 -24.93
C SER A 199 -1.22 7.80 -24.11
N GLY A 200 -1.50 7.10 -23.01
CA GLY A 200 -0.48 6.48 -22.17
C GLY A 200 0.20 5.28 -22.83
N GLU A 201 1.44 5.01 -22.44
CA GLU A 201 2.19 3.82 -22.86
C GLU A 201 1.72 2.57 -22.12
N ILE A 202 1.88 1.41 -22.74
CA ILE A 202 1.52 0.11 -22.15
C ILE A 202 2.73 -0.83 -22.27
N ALA A 203 3.45 -1.06 -21.17
CA ALA A 203 4.51 -2.04 -21.06
C ALA A 203 3.98 -3.29 -20.33
N ILE A 204 4.11 -4.46 -20.96
CA ILE A 204 3.61 -5.73 -20.43
C ILE A 204 4.75 -6.73 -20.38
N ARG A 205 5.03 -7.27 -19.20
CA ARG A 205 5.98 -8.36 -19.01
C ARG A 205 5.21 -9.65 -18.77
N LEU A 206 5.28 -10.56 -19.74
CA LEU A 206 4.64 -11.88 -19.67
C LEU A 206 5.65 -12.92 -19.17
N PRO A 207 5.22 -13.91 -18.36
CA PRO A 207 6.08 -15.04 -17.99
C PRO A 207 6.59 -15.80 -19.21
N HIS A 208 7.76 -16.42 -19.11
CA HIS A 208 8.30 -17.30 -20.15
C HIS A 208 8.50 -18.72 -19.58
N PRO A 209 7.85 -19.76 -20.15
CA PRO A 209 6.95 -19.73 -21.31
C PRO A 209 5.59 -19.06 -21.01
N ALA A 210 5.03 -18.38 -22.03
CA ALA A 210 3.70 -17.78 -22.00
C ALA A 210 2.67 -18.65 -22.74
N ASP A 211 1.43 -18.68 -22.27
CA ASP A 211 0.32 -19.37 -22.92
C ASP A 211 -0.89 -18.42 -23.12
N ALA A 212 -0.88 -17.67 -24.22
CA ALA A 212 -1.89 -16.65 -24.51
C ALA A 212 -2.11 -16.39 -26.02
N ARG A 213 -3.34 -16.08 -26.41
CA ARG A 213 -3.63 -15.41 -27.71
C ARG A 213 -3.36 -13.91 -27.54
N VAL A 214 -2.52 -13.34 -28.39
CA VAL A 214 -2.08 -11.94 -28.28
C VAL A 214 -2.71 -11.09 -29.37
N GLU A 215 -3.29 -9.97 -28.97
CA GLU A 215 -3.72 -8.86 -29.82
C GLU A 215 -3.34 -7.54 -29.16
N ALA A 216 -2.28 -6.89 -29.64
CA ALA A 216 -1.91 -5.53 -29.21
C ALA A 216 -2.08 -4.55 -30.37
N ASN A 217 -2.70 -3.39 -30.17
CA ASN A 217 -2.96 -2.39 -31.22
C ASN A 217 -2.64 -0.96 -30.76
N THR A 218 -2.00 -0.17 -31.62
CA THR A 218 -1.90 1.31 -31.49
C THR A 218 -2.27 1.98 -32.81
N ALA A 219 -2.98 3.12 -32.75
CA ALA A 219 -3.46 3.81 -33.95
C ALA A 219 -2.40 4.74 -34.58
N SER A 220 -1.51 5.33 -33.78
CA SER A 220 -0.40 6.16 -34.27
C SER A 220 0.94 5.98 -33.55
N GLY A 221 0.99 5.18 -32.46
CA GLY A 221 2.18 5.01 -31.64
C GLY A 221 3.20 4.00 -32.16
N SER A 222 4.04 3.50 -31.25
CA SER A 222 5.04 2.47 -31.55
C SER A 222 4.63 1.11 -30.96
N VAL A 223 5.16 0.02 -31.53
CA VAL A 223 5.05 -1.31 -30.93
C VAL A 223 6.43 -1.95 -30.87
N SER A 224 6.75 -2.51 -29.71
CA SER A 224 7.94 -3.34 -29.48
C SER A 224 7.49 -4.73 -29.05
N ASN A 225 8.15 -5.76 -29.58
CA ASN A 225 7.77 -7.15 -29.38
C ASN A 225 9.02 -8.00 -29.14
N ALA A 226 9.13 -8.58 -27.96
CA ALA A 226 10.19 -9.50 -27.62
C ALA A 226 9.93 -10.96 -28.07
N PHE A 227 8.76 -11.32 -28.60
CA PHE A 227 8.37 -12.72 -28.89
C PHE A 227 8.45 -13.05 -30.39
N GLU A 228 9.27 -14.03 -30.75
CA GLU A 228 9.47 -14.45 -32.15
C GLU A 228 8.22 -15.08 -32.79
N ASP A 229 7.38 -15.76 -32.02
CA ASP A 229 6.12 -16.36 -32.48
C ASP A 229 5.02 -15.33 -32.79
N LEU A 230 5.22 -14.06 -32.45
CA LEU A 230 4.25 -12.98 -32.67
C LEU A 230 4.58 -12.17 -33.92
N ARG A 231 3.57 -11.97 -34.77
CA ARG A 231 3.66 -11.18 -35.99
C ARG A 231 3.37 -9.72 -35.68
N VAL A 232 4.36 -8.87 -35.98
CA VAL A 232 4.20 -7.41 -36.00
C VAL A 232 3.76 -6.99 -37.41
N GLY A 233 2.74 -6.14 -37.51
CA GLY A 233 2.23 -5.63 -38.78
C GLY A 233 1.42 -4.34 -38.62
N GLY A 234 0.85 -3.85 -39.72
CA GLY A 234 0.07 -2.61 -39.74
C GLY A 234 0.19 -1.89 -41.08
N GLN A 235 -0.74 -0.98 -41.37
CA GLN A 235 -0.69 -0.07 -42.51
C GLN A 235 -0.85 1.36 -42.00
N TRP A 236 -0.10 2.29 -42.58
CA TRP A 236 -0.20 3.76 -42.42
C TRP A 236 -0.57 4.23 -40.98
N GLY A 237 0.46 4.38 -40.14
CA GLY A 237 0.31 4.89 -38.76
C GLY A 237 -0.07 3.80 -37.77
N ALA A 238 -1.12 3.04 -38.05
CA ALA A 238 -1.59 1.98 -37.16
C ALA A 238 -0.64 0.78 -37.14
N LYS A 239 -0.36 0.26 -35.94
CA LYS A 239 0.51 -0.90 -35.70
C LYS A 239 -0.18 -1.92 -34.81
N ARG A 240 0.07 -3.19 -35.09
CA ARG A 240 -0.57 -4.34 -34.43
C ARG A 240 0.44 -5.46 -34.21
N ILE A 241 0.38 -6.08 -33.03
CA ILE A 241 1.03 -7.37 -32.74
C ILE A 241 -0.07 -8.42 -32.66
N THR A 242 0.10 -9.55 -33.36
CA THR A 242 -0.82 -10.69 -33.27
C THR A 242 -0.10 -12.02 -33.27
N GLY A 243 -0.66 -12.98 -32.54
CA GLY A 243 -0.20 -14.35 -32.60
C GLY A 243 -0.75 -15.19 -31.44
N ARG A 244 -0.09 -16.33 -31.22
CA ARG A 244 -0.41 -17.28 -30.16
C ARG A 244 0.89 -17.74 -29.54
N LEU A 245 1.03 -17.52 -28.24
CA LEU A 245 2.09 -18.08 -27.40
C LEU A 245 1.57 -19.37 -26.79
N GLY A 246 2.38 -20.43 -26.78
CA GLY A 246 2.01 -21.73 -26.25
C GLY A 246 0.72 -22.29 -26.88
N THR A 247 -0.17 -22.83 -26.04
CA THR A 247 -1.47 -23.35 -26.50
C THR A 247 -2.57 -22.28 -26.60
N GLY A 248 -2.26 -21.02 -26.32
CA GLY A 248 -3.22 -19.91 -26.31
C GLY A 248 -4.49 -20.14 -25.49
N GLN A 249 -4.42 -20.68 -24.27
CA GLN A 249 -5.56 -20.72 -23.35
C GLN A 249 -5.90 -19.32 -22.84
N GLY A 250 -4.90 -18.54 -22.43
CA GLY A 250 -5.08 -17.16 -21.99
C GLY A 250 -5.38 -16.20 -23.16
N SER A 251 -5.70 -14.97 -22.81
CA SER A 251 -5.87 -13.85 -23.75
C SER A 251 -5.09 -12.64 -23.27
N LEU A 252 -4.40 -11.98 -24.19
CA LEU A 252 -3.85 -10.65 -24.01
C LEU A 252 -4.40 -9.72 -25.08
N LYS A 253 -5.22 -8.76 -24.65
CA LYS A 253 -5.66 -7.63 -25.46
C LYS A 253 -5.08 -6.35 -24.90
N ALA A 254 -4.28 -5.64 -25.69
CA ALA A 254 -3.75 -4.32 -25.35
C ALA A 254 -4.12 -3.31 -26.44
N THR A 255 -4.66 -2.15 -26.07
CA THR A 255 -5.04 -1.11 -27.04
C THR A 255 -4.66 0.26 -26.51
N THR A 256 -4.03 1.08 -27.34
CA THR A 256 -3.85 2.53 -27.10
C THR A 256 -4.11 3.30 -28.39
N VAL A 257 -4.40 4.60 -28.34
CA VAL A 257 -4.61 5.40 -29.55
C VAL A 257 -3.28 5.97 -30.04
N SER A 258 -2.61 6.78 -29.21
CA SER A 258 -1.33 7.41 -29.54
C SER A 258 -0.13 6.89 -28.75
N GLY A 259 -0.35 6.11 -27.69
CA GLY A 259 0.73 5.56 -26.87
C GLY A 259 1.53 4.44 -27.56
N SER A 260 2.69 4.12 -26.99
CA SER A 260 3.48 2.94 -27.37
C SER A 260 3.01 1.68 -26.64
N ILE A 261 3.17 0.51 -27.26
CA ILE A 261 3.00 -0.79 -26.59
C ILE A 261 4.31 -1.58 -26.63
N ALA A 262 4.79 -2.05 -25.48
CA ALA A 262 5.95 -2.94 -25.38
C ALA A 262 5.55 -4.30 -24.78
N LEU A 263 5.74 -5.38 -25.53
CA LEU A 263 5.60 -6.75 -25.04
C LEU A 263 6.98 -7.32 -24.73
N LEU A 264 7.24 -7.58 -23.44
CA LEU A 264 8.52 -8.02 -22.90
C LEU A 264 8.42 -9.46 -22.36
N ARG A 265 9.52 -10.21 -22.44
CA ARG A 265 9.66 -11.51 -21.75
C ARG A 265 10.09 -11.26 -20.30
N ARG A 266 9.41 -11.88 -19.32
CA ARG A 266 10.02 -12.18 -18.02
C ARG A 266 10.98 -13.35 -18.26
N PRO A 267 12.26 -13.28 -17.88
CA PRO A 267 13.06 -14.49 -17.75
C PRO A 267 12.34 -15.49 -16.84
N PRO A 268 12.50 -16.81 -17.03
CA PRO A 268 12.10 -17.75 -15.99
C PRO A 268 12.78 -17.34 -14.68
N ALA A 269 12.09 -17.48 -13.54
CA ALA A 269 12.75 -17.33 -12.27
C ALA A 269 13.86 -18.38 -12.20
N GLU A 270 15.09 -17.94 -11.97
CA GLU A 270 16.15 -18.86 -11.57
C GLU A 270 15.72 -19.41 -10.22
N GLU A 271 15.30 -20.67 -10.19
CA GLU A 271 15.23 -21.44 -8.94
C GLU A 271 16.68 -21.51 -8.43
N GLU A 272 17.11 -20.54 -7.62
CA GLU A 272 18.41 -20.63 -6.94
C GLU A 272 18.39 -21.89 -6.08
N PRO A 273 19.10 -22.96 -6.47
CA PRO A 273 19.13 -24.16 -5.67
C PRO A 273 20.15 -23.85 -4.57
N TRP A 274 19.65 -23.41 -3.42
CA TRP A 274 20.41 -23.60 -2.19
C TRP A 274 20.52 -25.11 -1.97
N GLU A 275 21.50 -25.75 -2.60
CA GLU A 275 21.91 -27.11 -2.26
C GLU A 275 22.49 -27.07 -0.86
N ARG A 276 21.61 -27.20 0.14
CA ARG A 276 22.01 -27.54 1.50
C ARG A 276 22.45 -29.00 1.45
N GLU A 277 23.75 -29.24 1.21
CA GLU A 277 24.35 -30.56 1.14
C GLU A 277 23.82 -31.46 2.28
N PRO A 278 23.18 -32.61 1.98
CA PRO A 278 22.68 -33.50 3.01
C PRO A 278 23.82 -34.26 3.70
N GLY A 279 24.37 -33.66 4.76
CA GLY A 279 25.16 -34.36 5.78
C GLY A 279 26.48 -34.98 5.30
N ALA A 280 27.57 -34.22 5.42
CA ALA A 280 28.90 -34.82 5.53
C ALA A 280 28.95 -35.78 6.74
N PRO A 281 29.50 -37.01 6.62
CA PRO A 281 29.63 -37.91 7.76
C PRO A 281 30.58 -37.34 8.82
N VAL A 282 30.16 -37.36 10.08
CA VAL A 282 31.01 -36.95 11.21
C VAL A 282 31.88 -38.13 11.63
N ASP A 283 32.89 -38.45 10.84
CA ASP A 283 33.85 -39.52 11.15
C ASP A 283 35.01 -39.01 12.03
N GLY A 284 35.21 -39.66 13.18
CA GLY A 284 36.52 -39.72 13.84
C GLY A 284 36.78 -38.78 15.02
N ALA A 285 36.03 -38.93 16.12
CA ALA A 285 36.56 -38.57 17.43
C ALA A 285 37.55 -39.65 17.91
N PRO A 286 38.79 -39.31 18.31
CA PRO A 286 39.65 -40.25 19.01
C PRO A 286 39.32 -40.27 20.50
N GLU A 287 38.88 -41.42 21.01
CA GLU A 287 38.78 -41.65 22.46
C GLU A 287 40.19 -41.71 23.09
N GLY A 288 40.36 -41.03 24.22
CA GLY A 288 41.56 -41.06 25.06
C GLY A 288 41.15 -40.87 26.53
N PRO A 289 41.64 -41.69 27.49
CA PRO A 289 40.95 -41.90 28.76
C PRO A 289 41.48 -41.04 29.92
N GLY A 290 40.68 -40.86 30.97
CA GLY A 290 41.18 -40.41 32.28
C GLY A 290 40.12 -39.81 33.20
N ASP A 291 39.63 -40.62 34.14
CA ASP A 291 38.85 -40.17 35.29
C ASP A 291 39.73 -39.40 36.30
N ASN A 292 39.24 -38.26 36.80
CA ASN A 292 39.35 -37.90 38.22
C ASN A 292 38.54 -36.63 38.56
N SER A 293 37.49 -36.78 39.37
CA SER A 293 37.03 -35.72 40.29
C SER A 293 37.75 -35.87 41.63
N PRO A 294 37.96 -34.78 42.41
CA PRO A 294 37.00 -34.52 43.50
C PRO A 294 36.78 -33.06 43.94
N SER A 295 35.52 -32.75 44.22
CA SER A 295 34.98 -32.10 45.44
C SER A 295 35.66 -30.90 46.14
N GLY A 296 35.07 -29.70 45.98
CA GLY A 296 34.79 -28.71 47.05
C GLY A 296 35.95 -27.92 47.70
N PRO A 297 35.67 -27.00 48.66
CA PRO A 297 34.38 -26.64 49.26
C PRO A 297 33.97 -25.14 49.07
N ALA A 298 32.92 -24.72 49.76
CA ALA A 298 32.45 -23.33 49.87
C ALA A 298 32.87 -22.67 51.19
N ASP A 299 32.90 -21.33 51.21
CA ASP A 299 32.57 -20.39 52.31
C ASP A 299 32.60 -18.97 51.67
N GLY A 300 31.67 -18.03 51.89
CA GLY A 300 31.44 -17.27 53.12
C GLY A 300 32.37 -16.03 53.14
N GLY A 301 31.96 -14.77 53.31
CA GLY A 301 30.66 -14.15 53.60
C GLY A 301 30.89 -12.72 54.16
N GLY A 302 29.89 -11.84 54.06
CA GLY A 302 29.89 -10.46 54.59
C GLY A 302 30.67 -9.42 53.77
N ASP A 303 30.47 -8.12 53.93
CA ASP A 303 29.36 -7.33 54.49
C ASP A 303 29.79 -5.87 54.28
N ASP A 304 29.10 -5.19 53.36
CA ASP A 304 28.64 -3.79 53.47
C ASP A 304 29.66 -2.64 53.77
N PRO A 305 29.25 -1.35 53.85
CA PRO A 305 30.03 -0.27 53.22
C PRO A 305 30.66 0.70 54.23
N ASP A 306 31.44 1.67 53.73
CA ASP A 306 31.73 2.85 54.55
C ASP A 306 31.75 4.15 53.75
N GLU A 307 31.42 5.23 54.44
CA GLU A 307 30.99 6.53 53.92
C GLU A 307 32.12 7.58 53.81
N ARG A 308 31.71 8.79 53.40
CA ARG A 308 32.24 10.14 53.72
C ARG A 308 33.26 10.75 52.78
N ALA A 309 33.33 12.09 52.64
CA ALA A 309 32.36 13.19 52.80
C ALA A 309 33.08 14.51 52.41
N SER A 310 32.39 15.66 52.48
CA SER A 310 32.96 17.04 52.48
C SER A 310 33.42 17.56 51.10
N ASP A 311 33.26 18.84 50.72
CA ASP A 311 32.60 20.00 51.36
C ASP A 311 32.06 21.01 50.31
N ALA A 312 31.18 21.93 50.74
CA ALA A 312 30.74 23.16 50.04
C ALA A 312 31.53 24.39 50.63
N PRO A 313 31.23 25.71 50.43
CA PRO A 313 30.05 26.37 49.82
C PRO A 313 30.33 27.69 49.00
N ASP A 314 29.29 28.51 48.81
CA ASP A 314 29.22 29.95 48.37
C ASP A 314 29.73 30.30 46.95
N GLY A 315 29.18 31.24 46.16
CA GLY A 315 28.03 32.17 46.22
C GLY A 315 27.97 32.94 44.86
N ALA A 316 27.06 33.88 44.53
CA ALA A 316 25.88 34.47 45.18
C ALA A 316 24.98 35.17 44.11
N ALA A 317 24.01 36.00 44.52
CA ALA A 317 23.17 36.91 43.68
C ALA A 317 23.07 38.30 44.40
N PRO A 318 22.30 39.33 43.95
CA PRO A 318 21.55 39.57 42.70
C PRO A 318 21.88 40.95 42.05
N ASP A 319 21.10 41.44 41.07
CA ASP A 319 20.62 42.85 41.00
C ASP A 319 19.63 43.13 39.85
N GLY A 320 18.69 44.06 40.08
CA GLY A 320 17.86 44.78 39.07
C GLY A 320 18.08 46.31 39.24
N PRO A 321 17.13 47.23 38.94
CA PRO A 321 15.78 47.11 38.34
C PRO A 321 15.46 48.21 37.26
N SER A 322 14.16 48.47 37.03
CA SER A 322 13.51 49.62 36.33
C SER A 322 13.72 49.76 34.80
N ASP A 323 12.82 50.37 33.99
CA ASP A 323 11.71 51.31 34.25
C ASP A 323 10.44 51.07 33.39
N GLY A 324 9.35 51.78 33.71
CA GLY A 324 8.02 51.66 33.07
C GLY A 324 7.64 52.76 32.04
N PRO A 325 6.39 53.28 32.03
CA PRO A 325 5.52 53.19 30.85
C PRO A 325 5.10 54.53 30.21
N THR A 326 4.55 54.53 28.98
CA THR A 326 3.71 55.65 28.45
C THR A 326 2.89 55.32 27.19
N GLY A 327 1.63 55.81 27.13
CA GLY A 327 0.81 56.03 25.91
C GLY A 327 0.19 54.78 25.25
N GLY A 328 -1.05 54.77 24.74
CA GLY A 328 -2.05 55.83 24.54
C GLY A 328 -2.82 55.53 23.23
N PRO A 329 -4.18 55.53 23.20
CA PRO A 329 -4.93 54.91 22.10
C PRO A 329 -5.21 55.86 20.92
N THR A 330 -5.44 55.29 19.73
CA THR A 330 -6.10 55.99 18.62
C THR A 330 -7.22 55.17 17.98
N ASP A 331 -8.44 55.66 18.19
CA ASP A 331 -9.61 55.38 17.38
C ASP A 331 -9.39 55.87 15.93
N LYS A 332 -9.90 55.12 14.94
CA LYS A 332 -10.60 55.72 13.79
C LYS A 332 -11.36 54.70 12.93
N LYS A 333 -12.69 54.82 12.97
CA LYS A 333 -13.61 54.47 11.88
C LYS A 333 -13.31 55.29 10.61
N VAL A 334 -13.98 54.90 9.52
CA VAL A 334 -14.13 55.46 8.16
C VAL A 334 -13.59 54.41 7.16
N LEU A 335 -14.39 53.83 6.25
CA LEU A 335 -15.75 54.16 5.79
C LEU A 335 -16.54 52.86 5.53
#